data_AF-A0A7J7ITI9-F1
#
_entry.id   AF-A0A7J7ITI9-F1
#
_cell.length_a   1.000
_cell.length_b   1.000
_cell.length_c   1.000
_cell.angle_alpha   90.00
_cell.angle_beta   90.00
_cell.angle_gamma   90.00
#
_symmetry.space_group_name_H-M   'P 1'
#
loop_
_entity.id
_entity.type
_entity.pdbx_description
1 polymer ?
#
loop_
_entity_poly.entity_id
_entity_poly.type
_entity_poly.pdbx_seq_one_letter_code
_entity_poly.pdbx_strand_id
1 'polypeptide(L)'
;MLWEFYTQLSGVLIVSVFCVSGGNIGGTRQEITLSSEGGYGNILVTIEDTVPENLELIDRLKEYFEEASTLLFSATKEQHYFENITIKVPASWTPQPSWQQATAEHTLERARIIIGPPNQAWGDIPYTLQPGLCGQEGDYTHFTPNYLTNLASVRPEKRIVREFAHLKWGLFDEDVPSTDTVSPKFYPKDGTLRPTICVVQNIFGQIIDTSEDNARCTEYNKKTQEYGSGCVFEPIEEITSATASLMYAEHLTSVRTTFFMCMFENLLML
;
A
#
# COMPACT_ATOMS: atom_id res chain seq x y z
N MET A 1 5.60 16.43 26.18
CA MET A 1 4.33 17.14 25.97
C MET A 1 3.68 16.80 24.63
N LEU A 2 4.37 16.85 23.47
CA LEU A 2 3.75 16.44 22.19
C LEU A 2 3.52 14.92 22.06
N TRP A 3 4.33 14.09 22.71
CA TRP A 3 4.19 12.62 22.70
C TRP A 3 2.94 12.12 23.43
N GLU A 4 2.59 12.71 24.59
CA GLU A 4 1.40 12.30 25.37
C GLU A 4 0.07 12.70 24.69
N PHE A 5 0.07 13.78 23.91
CA PHE A 5 -1.09 14.16 23.09
C PHE A 5 -1.26 13.29 21.84
N TYR A 6 -0.16 12.75 21.28
CA TYR A 6 -0.20 11.89 20.10
C TYR A 6 -0.86 10.53 20.40
N THR A 7 -0.53 9.95 21.55
CA THR A 7 -1.19 8.74 22.08
C THR A 7 -2.68 8.91 22.40
N GLN A 8 -3.17 10.15 22.45
CA GLN A 8 -4.57 10.44 22.82
C GLN A 8 -5.49 10.62 21.60
N LEU A 9 -4.95 10.69 20.37
CA LEU A 9 -5.73 10.94 19.15
C LEU A 9 -5.75 9.76 18.15
N SER A 10 -4.72 8.92 18.13
CA SER A 10 -4.76 7.63 17.43
C SER A 10 -5.30 6.56 18.39
N GLY A 11 -6.39 5.89 18.05
CA GLY A 11 -6.87 4.73 18.83
C GLY A 11 -5.74 3.70 19.03
N VAL A 12 -5.79 2.96 20.14
CA VAL A 12 -4.74 1.98 20.47
C VAL A 12 -4.71 0.88 19.40
N LEU A 13 -3.61 0.77 18.65
CA LEU A 13 -3.39 -0.36 17.75
C LEU A 13 -3.14 -1.62 18.59
N ILE A 14 -3.97 -2.64 18.37
CA ILE A 14 -3.82 -3.95 18.99
C ILE A 14 -3.35 -4.94 17.93
N VAL A 15 -2.11 -5.42 18.07
CA VAL A 15 -1.55 -6.50 17.26
C VAL A 15 -1.49 -7.77 18.10
N SER A 16 -2.25 -8.79 17.70
CA SER A 16 -2.29 -10.09 18.38
C SER A 16 -1.67 -11.16 17.50
N VAL A 17 -0.84 -12.04 18.09
CA VAL A 17 -0.18 -13.13 17.37
C VAL A 17 -0.79 -14.46 17.79
N PHE A 18 -1.13 -15.29 16.81
CA PHE A 18 -1.81 -16.56 17.01
C PHE A 18 -1.03 -17.74 16.40
N CYS A 19 -0.82 -18.79 17.19
CA CYS A 19 -0.27 -20.07 16.75
C CYS A 19 -1.38 -21.10 16.48
N VAL A 20 -1.26 -21.88 15.42
CA VAL A 20 -2.36 -22.76 14.95
C VAL A 20 -2.76 -23.80 16.00
N SER A 21 -4.07 -24.01 16.16
CA SER A 21 -4.62 -25.25 16.69
C SER A 21 -5.59 -25.88 15.69
N GLY A 22 -5.50 -27.21 15.52
CA GLY A 22 -6.01 -27.92 14.35
C GLY A 22 -7.47 -27.66 14.00
N GLY A 23 -7.70 -27.31 12.73
CA GLY A 23 -9.01 -27.17 12.10
C GLY A 23 -8.95 -26.22 10.91
N ASN A 24 -9.14 -26.73 9.69
CA ASN A 24 -9.28 -25.90 8.49
C ASN A 24 -10.76 -25.74 8.17
N ILE A 25 -11.29 -24.53 8.35
CA ILE A 25 -12.54 -24.13 7.69
C ILE A 25 -12.13 -23.46 6.38
N GLY A 26 -12.49 -24.06 5.24
CA GLY A 26 -12.43 -23.36 3.96
C GLY A 26 -13.38 -22.17 4.00
N GLY A 27 -12.97 -21.02 3.48
CA GLY A 27 -13.73 -19.80 3.74
C GLY A 27 -13.42 -18.63 2.82
N THR A 28 -14.39 -17.74 2.69
CA THR A 28 -14.21 -16.45 2.01
C THR A 28 -13.31 -15.53 2.82
N ARG A 29 -12.63 -14.60 2.14
CA ARG A 29 -11.83 -13.55 2.77
C ARG A 29 -12.57 -12.88 3.93
N GLN A 30 -11.83 -12.59 4.99
CA GLN A 30 -12.36 -11.97 6.21
C GLN A 30 -12.73 -10.52 5.95
N GLU A 31 -13.95 -10.12 6.30
CA GLU A 31 -14.39 -8.74 6.16
C GLU A 31 -13.58 -7.80 7.07
N ILE A 32 -13.01 -6.74 6.49
CA ILE A 32 -12.33 -5.68 7.25
C ILE A 32 -13.38 -4.74 7.80
N THR A 33 -13.48 -4.64 9.12
CA THR A 33 -14.47 -3.82 9.81
C THR A 33 -13.96 -2.40 10.01
N LEU A 34 -14.89 -1.43 10.05
CA LEU A 34 -14.59 -0.04 10.37
C LEU A 34 -15.35 0.34 11.66
N SER A 35 -14.63 0.77 12.69
CA SER A 35 -15.23 1.25 13.94
C SER A 35 -15.82 2.65 13.79
N SER A 36 -16.65 3.08 14.75
CA SER A 36 -17.25 4.41 14.74
C SER A 36 -16.22 5.54 14.82
N GLU A 37 -15.06 5.26 15.41
CA GLU A 37 -13.94 6.18 15.53
C GLU A 37 -13.02 6.17 14.30
N GLY A 38 -13.37 5.40 13.26
CA GLY A 38 -12.62 5.33 12.00
C GLY A 38 -11.48 4.31 11.97
N GLY A 39 -11.37 3.46 12.99
CA GLY A 39 -10.36 2.40 13.08
C GLY A 39 -10.71 1.19 12.20
N TYR A 40 -9.77 0.76 11.35
CA TYR A 40 -9.87 -0.48 10.61
C TYR A 40 -9.43 -1.66 11.48
N GLY A 41 -10.33 -2.61 11.68
CA GLY A 41 -10.11 -3.80 12.48
C GLY A 41 -10.36 -5.09 11.70
N ASN A 42 -10.20 -6.22 12.40
CA ASN A 42 -10.43 -7.55 11.84
C ASN A 42 -9.50 -7.87 10.64
N ILE A 43 -8.30 -7.28 10.63
CA ILE A 43 -7.30 -7.48 9.57
C ILE A 43 -6.47 -8.70 9.91
N LEU A 44 -6.70 -9.80 9.19
CA LEU A 44 -5.91 -11.03 9.31
C LEU A 44 -4.73 -11.02 8.35
N VAL A 45 -3.54 -11.01 8.96
CA VAL A 45 -2.24 -11.26 8.36
C VAL A 45 -1.90 -12.72 8.56
N THR A 46 -1.67 -13.48 7.49
CA THR A 46 -1.23 -14.88 7.59
C THR A 46 0.17 -15.04 7.02
N ILE A 47 1.07 -15.56 7.83
CA ILE A 47 2.37 -16.05 7.37
C ILE A 47 2.18 -17.49 6.88
N GLU A 48 2.56 -17.73 5.62
CA GLU A 48 2.44 -19.03 4.97
C GLU A 48 3.31 -20.08 5.66
N ASP A 49 2.85 -21.34 5.64
CA ASP A 49 3.51 -22.42 6.36
C ASP A 49 4.91 -22.77 5.80
N THR A 50 5.21 -22.33 4.57
CA THR A 50 6.51 -22.48 3.92
C THR A 50 7.54 -21.45 4.39
N VAL A 51 7.14 -20.40 5.11
CA VAL A 51 8.05 -19.37 5.61
C VAL A 51 8.81 -19.90 6.85
N PRO A 52 10.16 -19.94 6.82
CA PRO A 52 10.95 -20.37 7.97
C PRO A 52 10.72 -19.50 9.21
N GLU A 53 10.91 -20.08 10.39
CA GLU A 53 10.78 -19.35 11.65
C GLU A 53 11.73 -18.15 11.70
N ASN A 54 11.14 -16.96 11.85
CA ASN A 54 11.87 -15.71 12.01
C ASN A 54 11.09 -14.79 12.95
N LEU A 55 11.52 -14.68 14.20
CA LEU A 55 10.86 -13.82 15.19
C LEU A 55 11.05 -12.33 14.88
N GLU A 56 12.14 -11.94 14.21
CA GLU A 56 12.34 -10.55 13.78
C GLU A 56 11.23 -10.11 12.82
N LEU A 57 10.74 -11.00 11.94
CA LEU A 57 9.61 -10.70 11.06
C LEU A 57 8.36 -10.26 11.84
N ILE A 58 8.09 -10.89 13.00
CA ILE A 58 6.93 -10.54 13.84
C ILE A 58 7.10 -9.16 14.46
N ASP A 59 8.31 -8.86 14.93
CA ASP A 59 8.60 -7.57 15.53
C ASP A 59 8.56 -6.45 14.48
N ARG A 60 9.09 -6.69 13.28
CA ARG A 60 9.00 -5.78 12.12
C ARG A 60 7.57 -5.54 11.69
N LEU A 61 6.74 -6.58 11.61
CA LEU A 61 5.33 -6.42 11.27
C LEU A 61 4.61 -5.52 12.28
N LYS A 62 4.85 -5.69 13.59
CA LYS A 62 4.27 -4.81 14.62
C LYS A 62 4.71 -3.37 14.44
N GLU A 63 6.02 -3.15 14.32
CA GLU A 63 6.63 -1.82 14.10
C GLU A 63 6.02 -1.14 12.86
N TYR A 64 6.02 -1.82 11.71
CA TYR A 64 5.52 -1.23 10.47
C TYR A 64 4.02 -1.01 10.47
N PHE A 65 3.21 -1.85 11.13
CA PHE A 65 1.79 -1.57 11.24
C PHE A 65 1.50 -0.39 12.19
N GLU A 66 2.30 -0.18 13.22
CA GLU A 66 2.21 1.00 14.09
C GLU A 66 2.54 2.28 13.32
N GLU A 67 3.65 2.28 12.58
CA GLU A 67 4.05 3.39 11.71
C GLU A 67 3.04 3.63 10.58
N ALA A 68 2.54 2.56 9.96
CA ALA A 68 1.55 2.64 8.90
C ALA A 68 0.21 3.16 9.42
N SER A 69 -0.19 2.78 10.65
CA SER A 69 -1.39 3.30 11.30
C SER A 69 -1.30 4.81 11.50
N THR A 70 -0.15 5.26 12.00
CA THR A 70 0.17 6.68 12.16
C THR A 70 0.14 7.43 10.82
N LEU A 71 0.75 6.85 9.79
CA LEU A 71 0.76 7.41 8.45
C LEU A 71 -0.65 7.51 7.87
N LEU A 72 -1.45 6.44 7.94
CA LEU A 72 -2.83 6.40 7.45
C LEU A 72 -3.68 7.47 8.13
N PHE A 73 -3.53 7.65 9.44
CA PHE A 73 -4.23 8.68 10.20
C PHE A 73 -3.90 10.08 9.69
N SER A 74 -2.61 10.41 9.57
CA SER A 74 -2.19 11.71 9.04
C SER A 74 -2.61 11.92 7.57
N ALA A 75 -2.50 10.90 6.72
CA ALA A 75 -2.79 10.97 5.28
C ALA A 75 -4.29 11.14 5.00
N THR A 76 -5.15 10.68 5.91
CA THR A 76 -6.61 10.74 5.84
C THR A 76 -7.22 11.88 6.66
N LYS A 77 -6.43 12.92 7.00
CA LYS A 77 -6.88 14.05 7.84
C LYS A 77 -7.51 13.56 9.15
N GLU A 78 -6.81 12.64 9.80
CA GLU A 78 -7.13 12.16 11.14
C GLU A 78 -8.46 11.38 11.20
N GLN A 79 -8.81 10.69 10.11
CA GLN A 79 -10.07 9.94 10.00
C GLN A 79 -9.90 8.43 10.12
N HIS A 80 -8.80 7.87 9.62
CA HIS A 80 -8.64 6.42 9.53
C HIS A 80 -7.30 5.94 10.05
N TYR A 81 -7.28 4.82 10.74
CA TYR A 81 -6.08 4.21 11.29
C TYR A 81 -6.25 2.68 11.36
N PHE A 82 -5.17 1.94 11.63
CA PHE A 82 -5.27 0.51 11.94
C PHE A 82 -5.53 0.32 13.44
N GLU A 83 -6.58 -0.40 13.76
CA GLU A 83 -7.06 -0.61 15.13
C GLU A 83 -6.79 -2.04 15.62
N ASN A 84 -7.17 -3.05 14.82
CA ASN A 84 -7.01 -4.46 15.23
C ASN A 84 -6.43 -5.32 14.10
N ILE A 85 -5.26 -5.88 14.38
CA ILE A 85 -4.51 -6.74 13.47
C ILE A 85 -4.24 -8.07 14.15
N THR A 86 -4.53 -9.14 13.42
CA THR A 86 -4.28 -10.52 13.83
C THR A 86 -3.20 -11.11 12.94
N ILE A 87 -2.09 -11.58 13.52
CA ILE A 87 -1.01 -12.27 12.81
C ILE A 87 -1.11 -13.76 13.11
N LYS A 88 -1.45 -14.57 12.11
CA LYS A 88 -1.33 -16.04 12.18
C LYS A 88 0.07 -16.46 11.75
N VAL A 89 0.77 -17.15 12.63
CA VAL A 89 2.09 -17.76 12.35
C VAL A 89 1.93 -19.21 11.88
N PRO A 90 2.91 -19.78 11.16
CA PRO A 90 2.91 -21.20 10.79
C PRO A 90 2.82 -22.13 11.99
N ALA A 91 2.19 -23.29 11.79
CA ALA A 91 2.12 -24.33 12.82
C ALA A 91 3.50 -24.95 13.14
N SER A 92 4.47 -24.82 12.23
CA SER A 92 5.84 -25.29 12.38
C SER A 92 6.68 -24.41 13.30
N TRP A 93 6.23 -23.18 13.59
CA TRP A 93 6.98 -22.26 14.46
C TRP A 93 6.79 -22.62 15.93
N THR A 94 7.85 -22.42 16.72
CA THR A 94 7.88 -22.67 18.15
C THR A 94 6.96 -21.67 18.87
N PRO A 95 5.90 -22.14 19.57
CA PRO A 95 4.96 -21.26 20.25
C PRO A 95 5.66 -20.40 21.31
N GLN A 96 5.38 -19.08 21.30
CA GLN A 96 5.87 -18.16 22.32
C GLN A 96 4.83 -17.97 23.43
N PRO A 97 5.24 -17.71 24.69
CA PRO A 97 4.30 -17.55 25.81
C PRO A 97 3.27 -16.43 25.63
N SER A 98 3.58 -15.41 24.83
CA SER A 98 2.69 -14.27 24.54
C SER A 98 1.71 -14.54 23.41
N TRP A 99 1.84 -15.65 22.68
CA TRP A 99 1.00 -15.97 21.54
C TRP A 99 -0.28 -16.68 21.99
N GLN A 100 -1.37 -16.32 21.33
CA GLN A 100 -2.68 -16.91 21.57
C GLN A 100 -2.89 -18.13 20.68
N GLN A 101 -3.84 -18.98 21.04
CA GLN A 101 -4.17 -20.14 20.24
C GLN A 101 -5.13 -19.74 19.11
N ALA A 102 -4.75 -20.00 17.87
CA ALA A 102 -5.55 -19.68 16.70
C ALA A 102 -6.85 -20.49 16.69
N THR A 103 -7.91 -19.85 16.22
CA THR A 103 -9.19 -20.48 15.96
C THR A 103 -9.23 -21.03 14.53
N ALA A 104 -10.26 -21.81 14.22
CA ALA A 104 -10.47 -22.35 12.87
C ALA A 104 -10.75 -21.27 11.80
N GLU A 105 -10.91 -20.00 12.20
CA GLU A 105 -11.12 -18.87 11.29
C GLU A 105 -9.81 -18.22 10.81
N HIS A 106 -8.68 -18.53 11.44
CA HIS A 106 -7.37 -17.98 11.09
C HIS A 106 -6.69 -18.81 9.99
N THR A 107 -7.25 -18.78 8.78
CA THR A 107 -6.75 -19.54 7.63
C THR A 107 -6.19 -18.62 6.55
N LEU A 108 -5.31 -19.17 5.71
CA LEU A 108 -4.71 -18.44 4.57
C LEU A 108 -5.77 -17.92 3.59
N GLU A 109 -6.81 -18.71 3.32
CA GLU A 109 -7.91 -18.34 2.42
C GLU A 109 -8.72 -17.15 2.93
N ARG A 110 -8.79 -16.98 4.26
CA ARG A 110 -9.50 -15.88 4.90
C ARG A 110 -8.63 -14.63 5.05
N ALA A 111 -7.32 -14.79 5.03
CA ALA A 111 -6.37 -13.69 5.23
C ALA A 111 -6.56 -12.59 4.18
N ARG A 112 -6.42 -11.34 4.62
CA ARG A 112 -6.41 -10.16 3.76
C ARG A 112 -5.00 -9.73 3.39
N ILE A 113 -4.04 -10.08 4.23
CA ILE A 113 -2.62 -9.86 4.01
C ILE A 113 -1.91 -11.20 4.15
N ILE A 114 -1.11 -11.56 3.15
CA ILE A 114 -0.38 -12.82 3.09
C ILE A 114 1.11 -12.50 3.09
N ILE A 115 1.87 -13.18 3.96
CA ILE A 115 3.32 -13.14 3.97
C ILE A 115 3.83 -14.48 3.44
N GLY A 116 4.32 -14.47 2.21
CA GLY A 116 4.63 -15.68 1.46
C GLY A 116 5.98 -15.61 0.72
N PRO A 117 6.35 -16.70 0.03
CA PRO A 117 7.55 -16.71 -0.81
C PRO A 117 7.45 -15.68 -1.95
N PRO A 118 8.58 -15.23 -2.51
CA PRO A 118 8.57 -14.26 -3.60
C PRO A 118 7.78 -14.75 -4.81
N ASN A 119 7.08 -13.83 -5.46
CA ASN A 119 6.33 -14.13 -6.67
C ASN A 119 7.32 -14.42 -7.81
N GLN A 120 7.02 -15.40 -8.66
CA GLN A 120 7.91 -15.78 -9.76
C GLN A 120 8.15 -14.67 -10.78
N ALA A 121 7.15 -13.81 -11.02
CA ALA A 121 7.23 -12.71 -11.98
C ALA A 121 7.77 -11.41 -11.35
N TRP A 122 7.43 -11.14 -10.08
CA TRP A 122 7.67 -9.84 -9.44
C TRP A 122 8.66 -9.88 -8.26
N GLY A 123 9.17 -11.06 -7.90
CA GLY A 123 10.13 -11.25 -6.83
C GLY A 123 9.58 -10.82 -5.46
N ASP A 124 10.34 -9.95 -4.79
CA ASP A 124 10.03 -9.42 -3.45
C ASP A 124 9.14 -8.16 -3.47
N ILE A 125 8.66 -7.73 -4.63
CA ILE A 125 7.81 -6.54 -4.74
C ILE A 125 6.41 -6.86 -4.18
N PRO A 126 5.93 -6.14 -3.14
CA PRO A 126 4.59 -6.35 -2.61
C PRO A 126 3.52 -5.99 -3.64
N TYR A 127 2.36 -6.63 -3.57
CA TYR A 127 1.25 -6.35 -4.49
C TYR A 127 -0.09 -6.66 -3.87
N THR A 128 -1.13 -6.02 -4.38
CA THR A 128 -2.53 -6.34 -4.07
C THR A 128 -3.20 -6.95 -5.29
N LEU A 129 -3.84 -8.12 -5.11
CA LEU A 129 -4.69 -8.71 -6.14
C LEU A 129 -6.02 -7.94 -6.16
N GLN A 130 -6.14 -6.98 -7.07
CA GLN A 130 -7.32 -6.12 -7.23
C GLN A 130 -7.95 -6.27 -8.62
N PRO A 131 -8.76 -7.31 -8.88
CA PRO A 131 -9.41 -7.47 -10.19
C PRO A 131 -10.59 -6.50 -10.42
N GLY A 132 -11.03 -5.80 -9.38
CA GLY A 132 -12.14 -4.85 -9.43
C GLY A 132 -11.78 -3.49 -10.02
N LEU A 133 -12.78 -2.61 -10.09
CA LEU A 133 -12.63 -1.21 -10.50
C LEU A 133 -12.37 -0.30 -9.28
N CYS A 134 -12.15 0.99 -9.55
CA CYS A 134 -11.99 2.00 -8.50
C CYS A 134 -13.18 1.97 -7.53
N GLY A 135 -12.89 2.04 -6.22
CA GLY A 135 -13.89 1.93 -5.16
C GLY A 135 -14.30 0.50 -4.80
N GLN A 136 -13.80 -0.53 -5.51
CA GLN A 136 -14.06 -1.94 -5.19
C GLN A 136 -12.89 -2.54 -4.41
N GLU A 137 -13.20 -3.32 -3.38
CA GLU A 137 -12.17 -4.00 -2.61
C GLU A 137 -11.37 -5.01 -3.44
N GLY A 138 -10.07 -5.10 -3.15
CA GLY A 138 -9.21 -6.18 -3.60
C GLY A 138 -9.45 -7.48 -2.85
N ASP A 139 -8.84 -8.56 -3.33
CA ASP A 139 -8.94 -9.89 -2.71
C ASP A 139 -7.99 -10.00 -1.50
N TYR A 140 -6.68 -9.85 -1.75
CA TYR A 140 -5.63 -9.86 -0.74
C TYR A 140 -4.40 -9.07 -1.18
N THR A 141 -3.60 -8.66 -0.21
CA THR A 141 -2.25 -8.13 -0.39
C THR A 141 -1.21 -9.20 -0.06
N HIS A 142 -0.13 -9.26 -0.83
CA HIS A 142 1.00 -10.15 -0.60
C HIS A 142 2.29 -9.36 -0.33
N PHE A 143 2.98 -9.71 0.74
CA PHE A 143 4.33 -9.28 1.06
C PHE A 143 5.26 -10.49 1.15
N THR A 144 6.57 -10.26 1.02
CA THR A 144 7.57 -11.29 1.32
C THR A 144 8.25 -11.03 2.64
N PRO A 145 8.76 -12.07 3.33
CA PRO A 145 9.62 -11.90 4.49
C PRO A 145 10.81 -10.99 4.20
N ASN A 146 11.47 -11.17 3.05
CA ASN A 146 12.64 -10.38 2.67
C ASN A 146 12.31 -8.90 2.54
N TYR A 147 11.18 -8.54 1.94
CA TYR A 147 10.77 -7.14 1.84
C TYR A 147 10.61 -6.50 3.23
N LEU A 148 10.06 -7.25 4.19
CA LEU A 148 9.78 -6.78 5.55
C LEU A 148 10.96 -6.87 6.51
N THR A 149 12.01 -7.62 6.19
CA THR A 149 13.20 -7.72 7.07
C THR A 149 14.44 -7.03 6.49
N ASN A 150 14.42 -6.65 5.22
CA ASN A 150 15.56 -5.99 4.59
C ASN A 150 15.57 -4.48 4.95
N LEU A 151 16.63 -4.05 5.64
CA LEU A 151 16.85 -2.63 5.99
C LEU A 151 17.03 -1.71 4.78
N ALA A 152 17.30 -2.26 3.60
CA ALA A 152 17.36 -1.51 2.35
C ALA A 152 15.96 -1.25 1.75
N SER A 153 14.91 -1.90 2.26
CA SER A 153 13.54 -1.63 1.84
C SER A 153 13.16 -0.18 2.20
N VAL A 154 12.84 0.60 1.18
CA VAL A 154 12.50 2.01 1.33
C VAL A 154 11.08 2.09 1.87
N ARG A 155 10.94 2.48 3.15
CA ARG A 155 9.68 2.91 3.79
C ARG A 155 8.55 1.86 3.79
N PRO A 156 8.72 0.68 4.42
CA PRO A 156 7.70 -0.38 4.46
C PRO A 156 6.33 0.09 4.99
N GLU A 157 6.30 1.08 5.89
CA GLU A 157 5.09 1.65 6.42
C GLU A 157 4.26 2.37 5.33
N LYS A 158 4.93 3.07 4.40
CA LYS A 158 4.26 3.67 3.24
C LYS A 158 3.69 2.59 2.32
N ARG A 159 4.43 1.51 2.09
CA ARG A 159 3.96 0.41 1.25
C ARG A 159 2.73 -0.25 1.83
N ILE A 160 2.72 -0.50 3.15
CA ILE A 160 1.55 -1.07 3.83
C ILE A 160 0.32 -0.18 3.62
N VAL A 161 0.44 1.14 3.80
CA VAL A 161 -0.69 2.05 3.60
C VAL A 161 -1.13 2.11 2.13
N ARG A 162 -0.19 2.05 1.18
CA ARG A 162 -0.47 2.04 -0.26
C ARG A 162 -1.24 0.77 -0.67
N GLU A 163 -0.72 -0.38 -0.30
CA GLU A 163 -1.35 -1.68 -0.57
C GLU A 163 -2.70 -1.82 0.15
N PHE A 164 -2.82 -1.26 1.36
CA PHE A 164 -4.11 -1.21 2.03
C PHE A 164 -5.12 -0.33 1.27
N ALA A 165 -4.69 0.76 0.65
CA ALA A 165 -5.57 1.60 -0.17
C ALA A 165 -6.02 0.90 -1.46
N HIS A 166 -5.14 0.12 -2.11
CA HIS A 166 -5.53 -0.81 -3.17
C HIS A 166 -6.58 -1.81 -2.66
N LEU A 167 -6.29 -2.44 -1.52
CA LEU A 167 -7.11 -3.51 -0.97
C LEU A 167 -8.49 -3.02 -0.52
N LYS A 168 -8.58 -1.90 0.20
CA LYS A 168 -9.82 -1.45 0.85
C LYS A 168 -10.62 -0.47 0.01
N TRP A 169 -9.95 0.37 -0.78
CA TRP A 169 -10.61 1.44 -1.55
C TRP A 169 -10.49 1.23 -3.06
N GLY A 170 -9.77 0.20 -3.53
CA GLY A 170 -9.59 -0.06 -4.96
C GLY A 170 -8.85 1.08 -5.68
N LEU A 171 -7.96 1.79 -4.99
CA LEU A 171 -7.19 2.85 -5.64
C LEU A 171 -6.22 2.25 -6.66
N PHE A 172 -5.88 3.02 -7.69
CA PHE A 172 -4.90 2.62 -8.71
C PHE A 172 -3.63 3.45 -8.59
N ASP A 173 -2.53 2.88 -9.05
CA ASP A 173 -1.24 3.55 -9.10
C ASP A 173 -1.28 4.77 -10.03
N GLU A 174 -0.62 5.84 -9.60
CA GLU A 174 -0.45 7.10 -10.32
C GLU A 174 1.00 7.24 -10.85
N ASP A 175 1.92 6.37 -10.44
CA ASP A 175 3.31 6.27 -10.90
C ASP A 175 3.52 5.12 -11.89
N VAL A 176 2.64 5.05 -12.90
CA VAL A 176 2.65 4.02 -13.95
C VAL A 176 4.04 3.92 -14.61
N PRO A 177 4.71 2.75 -14.56
CA PRO A 177 6.04 2.59 -15.14
C PRO A 177 6.01 2.67 -16.68
N SER A 178 7.13 3.05 -17.29
CA SER A 178 7.24 3.14 -18.76
C SER A 178 6.91 1.84 -19.48
N THR A 179 7.18 0.70 -18.84
CA THR A 179 6.91 -0.65 -19.34
C THR A 179 5.42 -1.00 -19.42
N ASP A 180 4.56 -0.30 -18.69
CA ASP A 180 3.11 -0.47 -18.78
C ASP A 180 2.58 0.24 -20.03
N THR A 181 2.02 -0.51 -20.96
CA THR A 181 1.49 0.00 -22.23
C THR A 181 -0.03 0.17 -22.24
N VAL A 182 -0.69 -0.16 -21.13
CA VAL A 182 -2.15 -0.18 -20.99
C VAL A 182 -2.64 1.00 -20.16
N SER A 183 -1.97 1.30 -19.05
CA SER A 183 -2.39 2.33 -18.11
C SER A 183 -2.08 3.75 -18.63
N PRO A 184 -3.03 4.70 -18.52
CA PRO A 184 -2.83 6.05 -19.02
C PRO A 184 -1.84 6.82 -18.15
N LYS A 185 -0.67 7.14 -18.69
CA LYS A 185 0.38 7.93 -18.01
C LYS A 185 0.11 9.44 -18.00
N PHE A 186 -0.74 9.87 -18.94
CA PHE A 186 -1.13 11.26 -19.09
C PHE A 186 -2.58 11.37 -19.51
N TYR A 187 -3.19 12.53 -19.24
CA TYR A 187 -4.55 12.86 -19.66
C TYR A 187 -4.66 14.33 -20.11
N PRO A 188 -5.52 14.64 -21.09
CA PRO A 188 -5.72 16.02 -21.56
C PRO A 188 -6.52 16.83 -20.53
N LYS A 189 -6.02 18.02 -20.16
CA LYS A 189 -6.71 19.01 -19.33
C LYS A 189 -6.39 20.42 -19.83
N ASP A 190 -7.42 21.23 -20.08
CA ASP A 190 -7.30 22.62 -20.55
C ASP A 190 -6.43 22.78 -21.81
N GLY A 191 -6.50 21.81 -22.73
CA GLY A 191 -5.70 21.78 -23.97
C GLY A 191 -4.22 21.44 -23.76
N THR A 192 -3.82 21.05 -22.55
CA THR A 192 -2.47 20.61 -22.19
C THR A 192 -2.50 19.16 -21.70
N LEU A 193 -1.46 18.39 -22.01
CA LEU A 193 -1.33 17.02 -21.50
C LEU A 193 -0.76 17.09 -20.07
N ARG A 194 -1.46 16.49 -19.11
CA ARG A 194 -1.07 16.45 -17.70
C ARG A 194 -0.69 15.03 -17.31
N PRO A 195 0.37 14.84 -16.51
CA PRO A 195 0.70 13.51 -15.99
C PRO A 195 -0.41 13.02 -15.06
N THR A 196 -0.64 11.70 -15.04
CA THR A 196 -1.63 11.03 -14.18
C THR A 196 -1.15 11.00 -12.74
N ILE A 197 -1.03 12.17 -12.12
CA ILE A 197 -0.50 12.34 -10.76
C ILE A 197 -1.44 13.23 -9.96
N CYS A 198 -1.52 12.99 -8.66
CA CYS A 198 -2.35 13.78 -7.76
C CYS A 198 -1.45 14.46 -6.72
N VAL A 199 -1.24 15.76 -6.91
CA VAL A 199 -0.36 16.60 -6.08
C VAL A 199 -1.06 17.89 -5.68
N VAL A 200 -0.97 18.26 -4.40
CA VAL A 200 -1.58 19.48 -3.85
C VAL A 200 -0.96 20.74 -4.45
N GLN A 201 0.32 20.67 -4.83
CA GLN A 201 1.08 21.76 -5.43
C GLN A 201 1.72 21.28 -6.72
N ASN A 202 1.88 22.19 -7.69
CA ASN A 202 2.57 21.87 -8.94
C ASN A 202 3.98 21.35 -8.62
N ILE A 203 4.27 20.13 -9.05
CA ILE A 203 5.61 19.56 -9.00
C ILE A 203 6.37 19.89 -10.29
N PHE A 204 7.64 20.23 -10.14
CA PHE A 204 8.53 20.40 -11.28
C PHE A 204 9.13 19.06 -11.66
N GLY A 205 9.14 18.77 -12.95
CA GLY A 205 9.63 17.52 -13.48
C GLY A 205 9.83 17.59 -14.98
N GLN A 206 10.31 16.47 -15.53
CA GLN A 206 10.54 16.31 -16.95
C GLN A 206 9.71 15.13 -17.47
N ILE A 207 9.40 15.17 -18.76
CA ILE A 207 8.81 14.03 -19.44
C ILE A 207 9.94 13.34 -20.20
N ILE A 208 10.30 12.16 -19.74
CA ILE A 208 11.45 11.40 -20.22
C ILE A 208 11.00 10.01 -20.66
N ASP A 209 11.72 9.45 -21.63
CA ASP A 209 11.58 8.06 -22.03
C ASP A 209 12.62 7.23 -21.28
N THR A 210 12.18 6.49 -20.27
CA THR A 210 13.08 5.64 -19.48
C THR A 210 13.47 4.36 -20.22
N SER A 211 12.89 4.09 -21.39
CA SER A 211 13.33 3.01 -22.30
C SER A 211 14.46 3.45 -23.24
N GLU A 212 14.69 4.77 -23.39
CA GLU A 212 15.70 5.35 -24.26
C GLU A 212 16.69 6.26 -23.49
N ASP A 213 17.38 5.72 -22.48
CA ASP A 213 18.44 6.44 -21.72
C ASP A 213 17.96 7.79 -21.13
N ASN A 214 16.71 7.85 -20.67
CA ASN A 214 16.07 9.05 -20.14
C ASN A 214 16.04 10.22 -21.13
N ALA A 215 15.98 9.94 -22.43
CA ALA A 215 15.83 10.95 -23.46
C ALA A 215 14.54 11.74 -23.24
N ARG A 216 14.59 13.06 -23.50
CA ARG A 216 13.41 13.91 -23.33
C ARG A 216 12.35 13.58 -24.37
N CYS A 217 11.15 13.27 -23.91
CA CYS A 217 10.00 13.09 -24.80
C CYS A 217 9.57 14.44 -25.38
N THR A 218 9.82 14.61 -26.67
CA THR A 218 9.46 15.83 -27.42
C THR A 218 8.35 15.60 -28.43
N GLU A 219 8.11 14.35 -28.81
CA GLU A 219 7.10 13.97 -29.78
C GLU A 219 5.73 13.77 -29.10
N TYR A 220 4.87 14.77 -29.29
CA TYR A 220 3.47 14.73 -28.85
C TYR A 220 2.56 14.42 -30.04
N ASN A 221 1.80 13.32 -29.94
CA ASN A 221 0.81 12.99 -30.95
C ASN A 221 -0.49 13.76 -30.70
N LYS A 222 -0.68 14.86 -31.43
CA LYS A 222 -1.89 15.70 -31.35
C LYS A 222 -3.20 14.96 -31.66
N LYS A 223 -3.16 13.84 -32.39
CA LYS A 223 -4.36 13.07 -32.77
C LYS A 223 -4.80 12.11 -31.66
N THR A 224 -3.85 11.42 -31.03
CA THR A 224 -4.15 10.49 -29.93
C THR A 224 -4.11 11.18 -28.56
N GLN A 225 -3.60 12.42 -28.51
CA GLN A 225 -3.38 13.19 -27.28
C GLN A 225 -2.45 12.49 -26.29
N GLU A 226 -1.45 11.76 -26.79
CA GLU A 226 -0.53 10.95 -25.99
C GLU A 226 0.93 11.27 -26.34
N TYR A 227 1.82 11.01 -25.38
CA TYR A 227 3.25 10.85 -25.64
C TYR A 227 3.56 9.42 -26.10
N GLY A 228 4.79 9.17 -26.56
CA GLY A 228 5.26 7.81 -26.84
C GLY A 228 5.08 6.89 -25.63
N SER A 229 4.89 5.57 -25.86
CA SER A 229 4.58 4.62 -24.80
C SER A 229 5.66 4.52 -23.72
N GLY A 230 6.92 4.83 -24.02
CA GLY A 230 8.01 4.85 -23.04
C GLY A 230 8.05 6.10 -22.17
N CYS A 231 7.28 7.14 -22.49
CA CYS A 231 7.31 8.42 -21.81
C CYS A 231 6.61 8.37 -20.45
N VAL A 232 7.31 8.83 -19.41
CA VAL A 232 6.78 9.02 -18.05
C VAL A 232 7.12 10.41 -17.55
N PHE A 233 6.41 10.86 -16.51
CA PHE A 233 6.76 12.10 -15.82
C PHE A 233 7.67 11.79 -14.64
N GLU A 234 8.86 12.39 -14.64
CA GLU A 234 9.88 12.23 -13.60
C GLU A 234 10.03 13.53 -12.81
N PRO A 235 9.76 13.53 -11.49
CA PRO A 235 9.94 14.71 -10.65
C PRO A 235 11.42 15.01 -10.39
N ILE A 236 11.78 16.29 -10.26
CA ILE A 236 13.15 16.69 -9.88
C ILE A 236 13.25 16.74 -8.35
N GLU A 237 13.80 15.69 -7.74
CA GLU A 237 13.79 15.47 -6.28
C GLU A 237 14.32 16.64 -5.45
N GLU A 238 15.39 17.30 -5.91
CA GLU A 238 16.11 18.36 -5.18
C GLU A 238 15.26 19.62 -4.94
N ILE A 239 14.16 19.79 -5.67
CA ILE A 239 13.35 21.02 -5.68
C ILE A 239 11.92 20.78 -5.12
N THR A 240 11.50 19.53 -4.93
CA THR A 240 10.09 19.21 -4.68
C THR A 240 9.80 18.84 -3.22
N SER A 241 9.49 19.83 -2.37
CA SER A 241 8.77 19.60 -1.11
C SER A 241 7.25 19.65 -1.34
N ALA A 242 6.72 18.63 -2.00
CA ALA A 242 5.30 18.58 -2.38
C ALA A 242 4.47 17.74 -1.42
N THR A 243 3.16 17.99 -1.38
CA THR A 243 2.20 17.02 -0.81
C THR A 243 1.54 16.28 -1.96
N ALA A 244 1.63 14.95 -1.99
CA ALA A 244 1.16 14.11 -3.09
C ALA A 244 0.37 12.89 -2.60
N SER A 245 -0.33 12.27 -3.53
CA SER A 245 -0.96 10.96 -3.37
C SER A 245 0.08 9.91 -2.99
N LEU A 246 -0.30 9.01 -2.07
CA LEU A 246 0.51 7.83 -1.79
C LEU A 246 0.62 6.90 -3.01
N MET A 247 -0.32 7.00 -3.95
CA MET A 247 -0.35 6.22 -5.18
C MET A 247 0.66 6.70 -6.23
N TYR A 248 1.30 7.86 -6.04
CA TYR A 248 2.28 8.42 -6.99
C TYR A 248 3.72 8.44 -6.45
N ALA A 249 3.92 8.82 -5.19
CA ALA A 249 5.24 9.23 -4.70
C ALA A 249 5.65 8.49 -3.43
N GLU A 250 5.44 7.18 -3.42
CA GLU A 250 5.80 6.34 -2.27
C GLU A 250 7.31 6.42 -1.96
N HIS A 251 8.14 6.31 -3.00
CA HIS A 251 9.60 6.26 -2.90
C HIS A 251 10.26 7.61 -2.54
N LEU A 252 9.57 8.73 -2.75
CA LEU A 252 10.14 10.05 -2.53
C LEU A 252 10.17 10.41 -1.04
N THR A 253 11.34 10.84 -0.56
CA THR A 253 11.55 11.25 0.83
C THR A 253 11.10 12.68 1.10
N SER A 254 11.21 13.56 0.09
CA SER A 254 10.84 14.99 0.17
C SER A 254 9.34 15.25 0.07
N VAL A 255 8.54 14.24 -0.26
CA VAL A 255 7.10 14.35 -0.49
C VAL A 255 6.29 13.94 0.74
N ARG A 256 5.41 14.83 1.19
CA ARG A 256 4.39 14.54 2.22
C ARG A 256 3.22 13.78 1.58
N THR A 257 2.71 12.77 2.27
CA THR A 257 1.67 11.89 1.74
C THR A 257 0.27 12.35 2.15
N THR A 258 -0.69 12.29 1.21
CA THR A 258 -2.13 12.43 1.50
C THR A 258 -2.97 11.60 0.53
N PHE A 259 -4.21 11.26 0.87
CA PHE A 259 -5.17 10.67 -0.07
C PHE A 259 -6.15 11.70 -0.69
N PHE A 260 -6.01 12.99 -0.32
CA PHE A 260 -7.11 13.95 -0.41
C PHE A 260 -7.50 14.51 -1.77
N MET A 261 -6.75 14.26 -2.85
CA MET A 261 -7.05 14.92 -4.12
C MET A 261 -7.68 14.04 -5.20
N CYS A 262 -7.47 12.72 -5.17
CA CYS A 262 -8.01 11.85 -6.24
C CYS A 262 -9.17 10.94 -5.85
N MET A 263 -9.51 10.82 -4.55
CA MET A 263 -10.76 10.16 -4.15
C MET A 263 -12.01 11.03 -4.39
N PHE A 264 -11.89 12.36 -4.43
CA PHE A 264 -13.06 13.26 -4.38
C PHE A 264 -13.31 14.10 -5.64
N GLU A 265 -12.32 14.40 -6.48
CA GLU A 265 -12.58 15.19 -7.70
C GLU A 265 -13.29 14.37 -8.80
N ASN A 266 -13.14 13.04 -8.82
CA ASN A 266 -13.83 12.19 -9.80
C ASN A 266 -15.16 11.59 -9.31
N LEU A 267 -15.50 11.70 -8.02
CA LEU A 267 -16.83 11.30 -7.54
C LEU A 267 -17.90 12.40 -7.76
N LEU A 268 -17.51 13.58 -8.25
CA LEU A 268 -18.41 14.68 -8.63
C LEU A 268 -18.75 14.69 -10.13
N MET A 269 -18.35 13.66 -10.89
CA MET A 269 -18.72 13.47 -12.30
C MET A 269 -19.58 12.21 -12.56
N LEU A 270 -20.28 11.70 -11.54
CA LEU A 270 -21.41 10.78 -11.69
C LEU A 270 -22.61 11.25 -10.87
#